data_AF-A0A1T5D402-F1
#
_entry.id   AF-A0A1T5D402-F1
#
_cell.length_a   1.000
_cell.length_b   1.000
_cell.length_c   1.000
_cell.angle_alpha   90.00
_cell.angle_beta   90.00
_cell.angle_gamma   90.00
#
_symmetry.space_group_name_H-M   'P 1'
#
loop_
_entity.id
_entity.type
_entity.pdbx_description
1 polymer ?
#
loop_
_entity_poly.entity_id
_entity_poly.type
_entity_poly.pdbx_seq_one_letter_code
_entity_poly.pdbx_strand_id
1 'polypeptide(L)'
;MNFLRYKIVYPIVAIILMASLLGPYFVKISHALNEHEEFHCTSKELHVHAVEFDCDFEHYQLSSLYYPEFDYPQFIQLTPITEAIINNYYFLSKYQQLHFVLRGPPSC
;
A
#
# COMPACT_ATOMS: atom_id res chain seq x y z
N MET A 1 20.04 -28.46 -36.60
CA MET A 1 18.85 -28.11 -35.77
C MET A 1 19.10 -27.05 -34.69
N ASN A 2 20.35 -26.66 -34.39
CA ASN A 2 20.62 -25.63 -33.35
C ASN A 2 20.34 -24.19 -33.78
N PHE A 3 20.43 -23.88 -35.08
CA PHE A 3 20.19 -22.53 -35.60
C PHE A 3 18.73 -22.07 -35.42
N LEU A 4 17.76 -22.93 -35.74
CA LEU A 4 16.33 -22.69 -35.51
C LEU A 4 16.00 -22.49 -34.02
N ARG A 5 16.62 -23.28 -33.15
CA ARG A 5 16.47 -23.13 -31.69
C ARG A 5 16.98 -21.78 -31.20
N TYR A 6 18.18 -21.38 -31.61
CA TYR A 6 18.78 -20.14 -31.15
C TYR A 6 18.10 -18.88 -31.66
N LYS A 7 17.68 -18.91 -32.94
CA LYS A 7 17.21 -17.71 -33.62
C LYS A 7 15.71 -17.47 -33.48
N ILE A 8 14.93 -18.52 -33.13
CA ILE A 8 13.46 -18.44 -33.07
C ILE A 8 12.96 -18.89 -31.70
N VAL A 9 13.37 -20.06 -31.19
CA VAL A 9 12.80 -20.60 -29.95
C VAL A 9 13.20 -19.77 -28.73
N TYR A 10 14.49 -19.47 -28.53
CA TYR A 10 14.93 -18.67 -27.39
C TYR A 10 14.34 -17.25 -27.32
N PRO A 11 14.28 -16.45 -28.40
CA PRO A 11 13.65 -15.14 -28.32
C PRO A 11 12.15 -15.23 -28.02
N ILE A 12 11.43 -16.22 -28.56
CA ILE A 12 10.01 -16.41 -28.24
C ILE A 12 9.84 -16.74 -26.75
N VAL A 13 10.65 -17.66 -26.21
CA VAL A 13 10.59 -18.01 -24.78
C VAL A 13 10.94 -16.80 -23.91
N ALA A 14 11.94 -16.01 -24.30
CA ALA A 14 12.30 -14.79 -23.57
C ALA A 14 11.16 -13.75 -23.57
N ILE A 15 10.47 -13.57 -24.70
CA ILE A 15 9.32 -12.67 -24.80
C ILE A 15 8.15 -13.18 -23.95
N ILE A 16 7.88 -14.48 -23.96
CA ILE A 16 6.82 -15.07 -23.13
C ILE A 16 7.13 -14.88 -21.65
N LEU A 17 8.38 -15.12 -21.23
CA LEU A 17 8.81 -14.89 -19.86
C LEU A 17 8.67 -13.42 -19.48
N MET A 18 9.13 -12.50 -20.33
CA MET A 18 9.01 -11.06 -20.11
C MET A 18 7.53 -10.64 -19.98
N ALA A 19 6.67 -11.10 -20.87
CA ALA A 19 5.24 -10.81 -20.81
C ALA A 19 4.58 -11.39 -19.54
N SER A 20 4.99 -12.59 -19.11
CA SER A 20 4.47 -13.23 -17.90
C SER A 20 4.88 -12.47 -16.63
N LEU A 21 6.12 -11.97 -16.58
CA LEU A 21 6.64 -11.19 -15.47
C LEU A 21 6.03 -9.78 -15.41
N LEU A 22 5.83 -9.13 -16.56
CA LEU A 22 5.36 -7.74 -16.63
C LEU A 22 3.84 -7.60 -16.74
N GLY A 23 3.14 -8.62 -17.26
CA GLY A 23 1.69 -8.64 -17.42
C GLY A 23 0.90 -8.21 -16.17
N PRO A 24 1.15 -8.78 -14.97
CA PRO A 24 0.41 -8.39 -13.78
C PRO A 24 0.62 -6.92 -13.38
N TYR A 25 1.78 -6.32 -13.69
CA TYR A 25 2.03 -4.91 -13.43
C TYR A 25 1.23 -4.00 -14.36
N PHE A 26 1.06 -4.38 -15.62
CA PHE A 26 0.25 -3.60 -16.56
C PHE A 26 -1.23 -3.59 -16.16
N VAL A 27 -1.74 -4.72 -15.66
CA VAL A 27 -3.10 -4.80 -15.09
C VAL A 27 -3.24 -3.90 -13.88
N LYS A 28 -2.26 -3.90 -12.95
CA LYS A 28 -2.24 -2.97 -11.80
C LYS A 28 -2.28 -1.51 -12.21
N ILE A 29 -1.44 -1.11 -13.16
CA ILE A 29 -1.39 0.28 -13.65
C ILE A 29 -2.70 0.66 -14.34
N SER A 30 -3.26 -0.22 -15.16
CA SER A 30 -4.54 0.03 -15.84
C SER A 30 -5.69 0.18 -14.85
N HIS A 31 -5.76 -0.68 -13.83
CA HIS A 31 -6.74 -0.57 -12.77
C HIS A 31 -6.61 0.76 -12.03
N ALA A 32 -5.41 1.09 -11.53
CA ALA A 32 -5.16 2.32 -10.77
C ALA A 32 -5.47 3.61 -11.55
N LEU A 33 -5.38 3.58 -12.88
CA LEU A 33 -5.67 4.74 -13.72
C LEU A 33 -7.14 4.85 -14.15
N ASN A 34 -7.85 3.72 -14.30
CA ASN A 34 -9.16 3.70 -14.96
C ASN A 34 -10.32 3.22 -14.09
N GLU A 35 -10.09 2.47 -13.00
CA GLU A 35 -11.18 1.85 -12.20
C GLU A 35 -11.56 2.64 -10.95
N HIS A 36 -11.01 3.84 -10.75
CA HIS A 36 -11.55 4.78 -9.75
C HIS A 36 -12.69 5.59 -10.37
N GLU A 37 -13.86 4.98 -10.53
CA GLU A 37 -15.09 5.76 -10.69
C GLU A 37 -15.42 6.40 -9.34
N GLU A 38 -15.13 7.70 -9.20
CA GLU A 38 -15.64 8.46 -8.06
C GLU A 38 -17.18 8.51 -8.17
N PHE A 39 -17.86 7.62 -7.45
CA PHE A 39 -19.31 7.58 -7.45
C PHE A 39 -19.86 8.70 -6.58
N HIS A 40 -20.07 9.87 -7.19
CA HIS A 40 -20.64 11.03 -6.53
C HIS A 40 -22.15 10.81 -6.32
N CYS A 41 -22.56 10.72 -5.06
CA CYS A 41 -23.97 10.62 -4.69
C CYS A 41 -24.70 11.92 -5.01
N THR A 42 -25.45 11.94 -6.11
CA THR A 42 -26.26 13.10 -6.52
C THR A 42 -27.64 13.15 -5.86
N SER A 43 -28.09 12.04 -5.28
CA SER A 43 -29.39 11.90 -4.63
C SER A 43 -29.28 12.08 -3.12
N LYS A 44 -30.21 12.85 -2.53
CA LYS A 44 -30.40 12.96 -1.07
C LYS A 44 -31.34 11.91 -0.50
N GLU A 45 -31.90 11.04 -1.35
CA GLU A 45 -32.81 9.99 -0.90
C GLU A 45 -32.06 8.74 -0.45
N LEU A 46 -32.71 7.97 0.43
CA LEU A 46 -32.13 6.77 1.01
C LEU A 46 -32.05 5.68 -0.06
N HIS A 47 -30.84 5.41 -0.53
CA HIS A 47 -30.56 4.41 -1.55
C HIS A 47 -29.46 3.46 -1.07
N VAL A 48 -29.47 2.25 -1.61
CA VAL A 48 -28.44 1.24 -1.36
C VAL A 48 -27.38 1.40 -2.44
N HIS A 49 -26.15 1.70 -2.05
CA HIS A 49 -25.03 1.70 -3.00
C HIS A 49 -24.79 0.30 -3.54
N ALA A 50 -24.41 0.23 -4.82
CA ALA A 50 -23.89 -1.01 -5.38
C ALA A 50 -22.66 -1.45 -4.58
N VAL A 51 -22.51 -2.75 -4.39
CA VAL A 51 -21.32 -3.31 -3.74
C VAL A 51 -20.14 -3.00 -4.64
N GLU A 52 -19.24 -2.15 -4.14
CA GLU A 52 -17.97 -1.86 -4.78
C GLU A 52 -17.10 -3.11 -4.63
N PHE A 53 -16.73 -3.72 -5.76
CA PHE A 53 -15.79 -4.82 -5.77
C PHE A 53 -14.39 -4.24 -5.64
N ASP A 54 -13.91 -4.16 -4.40
CA ASP A 54 -12.54 -3.73 -4.15
C ASP A 54 -11.57 -4.73 -4.77
N CYS A 55 -10.54 -4.23 -5.44
CA CYS A 55 -9.58 -5.09 -6.12
C CYS A 55 -8.55 -5.59 -5.14
N ASP A 56 -8.75 -6.82 -4.66
CA ASP A 56 -7.85 -7.48 -3.72
C ASP A 56 -6.48 -7.84 -4.30
N PHE A 57 -6.16 -7.45 -5.54
CA PHE A 57 -4.91 -7.82 -6.21
C PHE A 57 -3.67 -7.27 -5.48
N GLU A 58 -3.81 -6.19 -4.71
CA GLU A 58 -2.75 -5.66 -3.86
C GLU A 58 -2.59 -6.42 -2.53
N HIS A 59 -3.61 -7.15 -2.08
CA HIS A 59 -3.52 -8.01 -0.90
C HIS A 59 -2.62 -9.23 -1.10
N TYR A 60 -2.29 -9.57 -2.36
CA TYR A 60 -1.39 -10.68 -2.69
C TYR A 60 0.02 -10.17 -2.97
N GLN A 61 0.90 -10.33 -2.01
CA GLN A 61 2.34 -10.10 -2.21
C GLN A 61 2.95 -11.26 -3.02
N LEU A 62 3.07 -11.08 -4.34
CA LEU A 62 3.58 -12.10 -5.26
C LEU A 62 5.09 -12.40 -5.08
N SER A 63 5.83 -11.57 -4.34
CA SER A 63 7.27 -11.74 -4.09
C SER A 63 7.58 -11.88 -2.60
N SER A 64 8.30 -12.94 -2.23
CA SER A 64 8.93 -13.02 -0.91
C SER A 64 10.07 -12.01 -0.87
N LEU A 65 9.95 -10.99 -0.02
CA LEU A 65 11.07 -10.08 0.23
C LEU A 65 12.15 -10.85 0.99
N TYR A 66 13.29 -11.06 0.34
CA TYR A 66 14.47 -11.62 0.99
C TYR A 66 15.20 -10.51 1.73
N TYR A 67 15.20 -10.59 3.05
CA TYR A 67 15.96 -9.69 3.92
C TYR A 67 17.24 -10.43 4.35
N PRO A 68 18.39 -10.17 3.72
CA PRO A 68 19.64 -10.72 4.23
C PRO A 68 19.90 -10.14 5.62
N GLU A 69 20.40 -11.01 6.50
CA GLU A 69 20.82 -10.61 7.84
C GLU A 69 22.03 -9.66 7.69
N PHE A 70 21.79 -8.37 7.91
CA PHE A 70 22.84 -7.37 7.94
C PHE A 70 23.36 -7.27 9.36
N ASP A 71 24.64 -7.58 9.52
CA ASP A 71 25.35 -7.31 10.78
C ASP A 71 25.64 -5.81 10.83
N TYR A 72 24.73 -5.05 11.45
CA TYR A 72 24.88 -3.61 11.60
C TYR A 72 26.07 -3.35 12.53
N PRO A 73 27.08 -2.56 12.12
CA PRO A 73 28.07 -2.10 13.07
C PRO A 73 27.34 -1.37 14.20
N GLN A 74 27.68 -1.68 15.45
CA GLN A 74 27.12 -0.99 16.61
C GLN A 74 27.63 0.47 16.63
N PHE A 75 27.00 1.32 15.84
CA PHE A 75 27.33 2.75 15.74
C PHE A 75 26.74 3.56 16.91
N ILE A 76 25.85 2.96 17.70
CA ILE A 76 25.15 3.63 18.78
C ILE A 76 25.70 3.11 20.10
N GLN A 77 26.58 3.90 20.74
CA GLN A 77 26.76 3.77 22.19
C GLN A 77 25.43 4.15 22.84
N LEU A 78 24.69 3.17 23.36
CA LEU A 78 23.51 3.44 24.17
C LEU A 78 23.97 4.25 25.39
N THR A 79 23.69 5.55 25.39
CA THR A 79 23.82 6.35 26.61
C THR A 79 22.69 5.92 27.55
N PRO A 80 23.00 5.52 28.80
CA PRO A 80 21.95 5.25 29.77
C PRO A 80 21.13 6.53 29.97
N ILE A 81 19.82 6.39 29.96
CA ILE A 81 18.90 7.49 30.27
C ILE A 81 19.17 7.88 31.73
N THR A 82 19.89 8.98 31.95
CA THR A 82 20.30 9.46 33.29
C THR A 82 19.22 10.27 33.99
N GLU A 83 18.19 10.70 33.25
CA GLU A 83 17.08 11.47 33.80
C GLU A 83 15.79 10.67 33.65
N ALA A 84 15.06 10.50 34.75
CA ALA A 84 13.71 9.97 34.67
C ALA A 84 12.90 10.87 33.73
N ILE A 85 12.39 10.32 32.63
CA ILE A 85 11.37 11.01 31.82
C ILE A 85 10.15 11.11 32.72
N ILE A 86 10.08 12.18 33.50
CA ILE A 86 8.88 12.58 34.21
C ILE A 86 7.95 13.06 33.11
N ASN A 87 7.11 12.15 32.62
CA ASN A 87 6.05 12.49 31.70
C ASN A 87 5.22 13.60 32.36
N ASN A 88 5.43 14.84 31.94
CA ASN A 88 4.55 15.97 32.24
C ASN A 88 3.25 15.84 31.43
N TYR A 89 2.74 14.62 31.28
CA TYR A 89 1.49 14.33 30.65
C TYR A 89 0.38 14.66 31.65
N TYR A 90 -0.10 15.90 31.56
CA TYR A 90 -1.31 16.30 32.24
C TYR A 90 -2.49 15.74 31.45
N PHE A 91 -3.22 14.78 32.04
CA PHE A 91 -4.49 14.35 31.49
C PHE A 91 -5.40 15.57 31.37
N LEU A 92 -5.88 15.84 30.15
CA LEU A 92 -6.91 16.85 29.94
C LEU A 92 -8.16 16.41 30.71
N SER A 93 -8.75 17.35 31.45
CA SER A 93 -9.97 17.08 32.22
C SER A 93 -11.05 16.54 31.28
N LYS A 94 -11.78 15.51 31.73
CA LYS A 94 -12.94 14.96 30.99
C LYS A 94 -14.01 16.02 30.71
N TYR A 95 -14.00 17.12 31.46
CA TYR A 95 -14.95 18.22 31.34
C TYR A 95 -14.43 19.40 30.50
N GLN A 96 -13.21 19.30 29.94
CA GLN A 96 -12.66 20.33 29.08
C GLN A 96 -13.14 20.12 27.64
N GLN A 97 -13.74 21.15 27.05
CA GLN A 97 -14.12 21.14 25.64
C GLN A 97 -12.86 21.12 24.76
N LEU A 98 -12.68 20.05 23.99
CA LEU A 98 -11.52 19.89 23.11
C LEU A 98 -11.74 20.66 21.80
N HIS A 99 -10.67 21.18 21.22
CA HIS A 99 -10.70 22.00 20.00
C HIS A 99 -11.25 21.27 18.77
N PHE A 100 -11.36 19.95 18.82
CA PHE A 100 -11.92 19.11 17.76
C PHE A 100 -13.39 18.71 18.00
N VAL A 101 -14.00 19.08 19.14
CA VAL A 101 -15.43 18.78 19.43
C VAL A 101 -16.37 19.44 18.41
N LEU A 102 -15.95 20.58 17.85
CA LEU A 102 -16.74 21.35 16.87
C LEU A 102 -16.34 21.06 15.42
N ARG A 103 -15.36 20.18 15.19
CA ARG A 103 -15.10 19.68 13.84
C ARG A 103 -16.14 18.61 13.57
N GLY A 104 -17.20 19.01 12.87
CA GLY A 104 -18.11 18.04 12.26
C GLY A 104 -17.31 17.03 11.43
N PRO A 105 -17.85 15.82 11.20
CA PRO A 105 -17.24 14.90 10.25
C PRO A 105 -16.97 15.66 8.94
N PRO A 106 -15.80 15.44 8.29
CA PRO A 106 -15.52 16.06 7.00
C PRO A 106 -16.73 15.80 6.11
N SER A 107 -17.30 16.89 5.58
CA SER A 107 -18.51 16.86 4.77
C SER A 107 -18.31 15.89 3.61
N CYS A 108 -19.21 14.91 3.51
CA CYS A 108 -19.35 14.02 2.37
C CYS A 108 -19.68 14.81 1.09
#